data_AF-A0A2T0KKI2-F1
#
_entry.id   AF-A0A2T0KKI2-F1
#
_cell.length_a   1.000
_cell.length_b   1.000
_cell.length_c   1.000
_cell.angle_alpha   90.00
_cell.angle_beta   90.00
_cell.angle_gamma   90.00
#
_symmetry.space_group_name_H-M   'P 1'
#
loop_
_entity.id
_entity.type
_entity.pdbx_description
1 polymer ?
#
loop_
_entity_poly.entity_id
_entity_poly.type
_entity_poly.pdbx_seq_one_letter_code
_entity_poly.pdbx_strand_id
1 'polypeptide(L)'
;MNLTQFLESVERQDIAVSVRHGRVLKPYTLSNEALFHLPLIAMVLLILAKDRRKPLVAELGQLVGECLAATADGFKGSAHELGWSANLRVRTVKALSFLEVANLVKVDNRKSKLQITELGVKVISLATEGNDTLAIKLVQVQRAYRNLMVERQLSLGLL
;
A
#
# COMPACT_ATOMS: atom_id res chain seq x y z
N MET A 1 25.30 -44.59 -8.47
CA MET A 1 24.80 -44.15 -9.78
C MET A 1 24.81 -42.64 -9.79
N ASN A 2 25.54 -42.01 -10.72
CA ASN A 2 25.60 -40.55 -10.83
C ASN A 2 24.49 -40.04 -11.77
N LEU A 3 24.25 -38.72 -11.76
CA LEU A 3 23.19 -38.10 -12.56
C LEU A 3 23.33 -38.41 -14.06
N THR A 4 24.56 -38.47 -14.56
CA THR A 4 24.87 -38.76 -15.96
C THR A 4 24.44 -40.17 -16.36
N GLN A 5 24.79 -41.18 -15.55
CA GLN A 5 24.41 -42.58 -15.77
C GLN A 5 22.88 -42.78 -15.69
N PHE A 6 22.21 -42.03 -14.82
CA PHE A 6 20.77 -42.04 -14.74
C PHE A 6 20.12 -41.47 -16.01
N LEU A 7 20.56 -40.31 -16.49
CA LEU A 7 20.01 -39.69 -17.70
C LEU A 7 20.24 -40.56 -18.95
N GLU A 8 21.41 -41.17 -19.11
CA GLU A 8 21.68 -42.12 -20.19
C GLU A 8 20.76 -43.36 -20.15
N SER A 9 20.43 -43.84 -18.94
CA SER A 9 19.50 -44.97 -18.77
C SER A 9 18.06 -44.62 -19.16
N VAL A 10 17.65 -43.38 -18.91
CA VAL A 10 16.31 -42.84 -19.23
C VAL A 10 16.16 -42.65 -20.74
N GLU A 11 17.18 -42.13 -21.43
CA GLU A 11 17.18 -42.00 -22.90
C GLU A 11 17.12 -43.37 -23.60
N ARG A 12 17.85 -44.36 -23.11
CA ARG A 12 17.85 -45.72 -23.69
C ARG A 12 16.53 -46.46 -23.55
N GLN A 13 15.73 -46.10 -22.54
CA GLN A 13 14.48 -46.77 -22.22
C GLN A 13 13.24 -46.05 -22.76
N ASP A 14 13.42 -44.98 -23.55
CA ASP A 14 12.36 -44.14 -24.12
C ASP A 14 11.29 -43.73 -23.08
N ILE A 15 11.75 -43.41 -21.87
CA ILE A 15 10.86 -43.08 -20.75
C ILE A 15 10.39 -41.64 -20.91
N ALA A 16 9.21 -41.47 -21.49
CA ALA A 16 8.53 -40.19 -21.54
C ALA A 16 7.90 -39.86 -20.17
N VAL A 17 8.48 -38.92 -19.43
CA VAL A 17 7.84 -38.37 -18.24
C VAL A 17 6.81 -37.33 -18.68
N SER A 18 5.53 -37.71 -18.66
CA SER A 18 4.44 -36.77 -18.87
C SER A 18 4.37 -35.78 -17.70
N VAL A 19 5.07 -34.65 -17.81
CA VAL A 19 4.90 -33.51 -16.90
C VAL A 19 3.50 -32.96 -17.12
N ARG A 20 2.55 -33.40 -16.29
CA ARG A 20 1.27 -32.70 -16.16
C ARG A 20 1.65 -31.30 -15.68
N HIS A 21 1.57 -30.33 -16.57
CA HIS A 21 1.67 -28.92 -16.20
C HIS A 21 0.60 -28.71 -15.15
N GLY A 22 1.00 -28.66 -13.87
CA GLY A 22 0.10 -28.25 -12.81
C GLY A 22 -0.51 -26.94 -13.27
N ARG A 23 -1.85 -26.86 -13.25
CA ARG A 23 -2.57 -25.65 -13.67
C ARG A 23 -1.80 -24.44 -13.17
N VAL A 24 -1.32 -23.59 -14.08
CA VAL A 24 -0.77 -22.30 -13.70
C VAL A 24 -1.92 -21.59 -12.98
N LEU A 25 -1.91 -21.64 -11.65
CA LEU A 25 -2.83 -20.87 -10.84
C LEU A 25 -2.51 -19.43 -11.20
N LYS A 26 -3.39 -18.78 -11.98
CA LYS A 26 -3.30 -17.34 -12.18
C LYS A 26 -3.16 -16.76 -10.78
N PRO A 27 -2.09 -16.00 -10.47
CA PRO A 27 -1.99 -15.37 -9.17
C PRO A 27 -3.28 -14.59 -8.94
N TYR A 28 -3.90 -14.81 -7.79
CA TYR A 28 -5.16 -14.19 -7.42
C TYR A 28 -4.90 -12.67 -7.35
N THR A 29 -5.16 -11.96 -8.43
CA THR A 29 -4.92 -10.51 -8.49
C THR A 29 -6.10 -9.82 -7.84
N LEU A 30 -5.84 -9.08 -6.77
CA LEU A 30 -6.86 -8.30 -6.08
C LEU A 30 -7.41 -7.22 -7.01
N SER A 31 -8.74 -7.05 -7.03
CA SER A 31 -9.35 -5.91 -7.72
C SER A 31 -9.11 -4.63 -6.93
N ASN A 32 -9.04 -3.49 -7.63
CA ASN A 32 -8.80 -2.18 -7.02
C ASN A 32 -9.84 -1.86 -5.92
N GLU A 33 -11.09 -2.31 -6.10
CA GLU A 33 -12.17 -2.11 -5.14
C GLU A 33 -11.93 -2.79 -3.80
N ALA A 34 -11.23 -3.93 -3.79
CA ALA A 34 -10.89 -4.67 -2.58
C ALA A 34 -9.78 -3.99 -1.75
N LEU A 35 -9.06 -3.01 -2.31
CA LEU A 35 -8.10 -2.21 -1.53
C LEU A 35 -8.75 -0.96 -0.94
N PHE A 36 -9.89 -0.52 -1.49
CA PHE A 36 -10.51 0.73 -1.08
C PHE A 36 -11.47 0.55 0.11
N HIS A 37 -11.14 -0.33 1.05
CA HIS A 37 -11.90 -0.45 2.29
C HIS A 37 -11.66 0.80 3.15
N LEU A 38 -12.75 1.44 3.57
CA LEU A 38 -12.73 2.69 4.33
C LEU A 38 -11.85 2.60 5.61
N PRO A 39 -11.86 1.50 6.39
CA PRO A 39 -10.97 1.37 7.54
C PRO A 39 -9.48 1.44 7.18
N LEU A 40 -9.07 0.74 6.12
CA LEU A 40 -7.67 0.75 5.68
C LEU A 40 -7.25 2.16 5.23
N ILE A 41 -8.09 2.84 4.44
CA ILE A 41 -7.83 4.21 3.99
C ILE A 41 -7.71 5.16 5.19
N ALA A 42 -8.57 5.02 6.21
CA ALA A 42 -8.51 5.81 7.42
C ALA A 42 -7.18 5.60 8.17
N MET A 43 -6.69 4.36 8.28
CA MET A 43 -5.39 4.07 8.90
C MET A 43 -4.23 4.69 8.11
N VAL A 44 -4.28 4.63 6.78
CA VAL A 44 -3.30 5.30 5.91
C VAL A 44 -3.32 6.82 6.15
N LEU A 45 -4.50 7.45 6.19
CA LEU A 45 -4.62 8.88 6.47
C LEU A 45 -4.03 9.26 7.84
N LEU A 46 -4.21 8.43 8.87
CA LEU A 46 -3.58 8.65 10.18
C LEU A 46 -2.05 8.57 10.12
N ILE A 47 -1.48 7.65 9.35
CA ILE A 47 -0.02 7.58 9.13
C ILE A 47 0.49 8.87 8.48
N LEU A 48 -0.17 9.28 7.41
CA LEU A 48 0.14 10.50 6.65
C LEU A 48 0.04 11.74 7.57
N ALA A 49 -1.02 11.82 8.38
CA ALA A 49 -1.23 12.91 9.33
C ALA A 49 -0.24 12.90 10.49
N LYS A 50 0.28 11.73 10.92
CA LYS A 50 1.26 11.59 12.01
C LYS A 50 2.65 12.06 11.59
N ASP A 51 3.03 11.94 10.32
CA ASP A 51 4.37 12.30 9.87
C ASP A 51 4.69 13.79 10.05
N ARG A 52 5.99 14.15 10.08
CA ARG A 52 6.43 15.55 10.22
C ARG A 52 6.00 16.39 9.01
N ARG A 53 6.03 15.81 7.81
CA ARG A 53 5.60 16.48 6.58
C ARG A 53 4.10 16.29 6.39
N LYS A 54 3.33 17.30 6.82
CA LYS A 54 1.87 17.28 6.72
C LYS A 54 1.41 17.45 5.27
N PRO A 55 0.60 16.51 4.73
CA PRO A 55 0.11 16.60 3.36
C PRO A 55 -0.97 17.67 3.21
N LEU A 56 -1.13 18.17 1.98
CA LEU A 56 -2.26 18.99 1.60
C LEU A 56 -3.51 18.13 1.44
N VAL A 57 -4.67 18.64 1.87
CA VAL A 57 -5.95 17.92 1.77
C VAL A 57 -6.28 17.55 0.32
N ALA A 58 -5.97 18.44 -0.63
CA ALA A 58 -6.18 18.22 -2.06
C ALA A 58 -5.39 17.02 -2.62
N GLU A 59 -4.26 16.67 -2.00
CA GLU A 59 -3.37 15.61 -2.48
C GLU A 59 -3.65 14.25 -1.83
N LEU A 60 -4.52 14.18 -0.82
CA LEU A 60 -4.70 12.98 0.00
C LEU A 60 -5.09 11.75 -0.83
N GLY A 61 -6.01 11.90 -1.78
CA GLY A 61 -6.44 10.79 -2.63
C GLY A 61 -5.28 10.19 -3.44
N GLN A 62 -4.41 11.05 -3.98
CA GLN A 62 -3.23 10.63 -4.72
C GLN A 62 -2.21 9.96 -3.80
N LEU A 63 -1.88 10.59 -2.67
CA LEU A 63 -0.91 10.07 -1.71
C LEU A 63 -1.32 8.72 -1.12
N VAL A 64 -2.61 8.53 -0.81
CA VAL A 64 -3.13 7.22 -0.38
C VAL A 64 -2.93 6.19 -1.49
N GLY A 65 -3.26 6.54 -2.74
CA GLY A 65 -3.07 5.66 -3.88
C GLY A 65 -1.61 5.26 -4.09
N GLU A 66 -0.69 6.22 -4.08
CA GLU A 66 0.75 5.97 -4.24
C GLU A 66 1.30 5.07 -3.12
N CYS A 67 0.93 5.35 -1.86
CA CYS A 67 1.34 4.53 -0.72
C CYS A 67 0.80 3.09 -0.77
N LEU A 68 -0.48 2.91 -1.15
CA LEU A 68 -1.07 1.58 -1.28
C LEU A 68 -0.44 0.79 -2.44
N ALA A 69 -0.20 1.45 -3.58
CA ALA A 69 0.46 0.83 -4.72
C ALA A 69 1.90 0.40 -4.38
N ALA A 70 2.64 1.23 -3.64
CA ALA A 70 4.01 0.94 -3.24
C ALA A 70 4.13 -0.19 -2.21
N THR A 71 3.03 -0.64 -1.59
CA THR A 71 3.05 -1.62 -0.49
C THR A 71 2.25 -2.90 -0.77
N ALA A 72 1.54 -2.96 -1.90
CA ALA A 72 0.74 -4.10 -2.31
C ALA A 72 1.42 -4.86 -3.46
N ASP A 73 2.20 -5.89 -3.11
CA ASP A 73 2.83 -6.82 -4.05
C ASP A 73 1.76 -7.72 -4.71
N GLY A 74 1.12 -7.25 -5.78
CA GLY A 74 0.05 -7.99 -6.46
C GLY A 74 -0.93 -7.15 -7.28
N PHE A 75 -0.68 -5.86 -7.39
CA PHE A 75 -1.52 -4.94 -8.14
C PHE A 75 -1.23 -4.99 -9.65
N LYS A 76 -2.29 -5.00 -10.46
CA LYS A 76 -2.23 -5.07 -11.94
C LYS A 76 -2.13 -3.71 -12.65
N GLY A 77 -2.15 -2.61 -11.91
CA GLY A 77 -2.07 -1.25 -12.46
C GLY A 77 -0.76 -0.55 -12.09
N SER A 78 -0.46 0.53 -12.81
CA SER A 78 0.62 1.42 -12.38
C SER A 78 0.20 2.17 -11.10
N ALA A 79 1.16 2.58 -10.26
CA ALA A 79 0.88 3.48 -9.13
C ALA A 79 0.11 4.74 -9.56
N HIS A 80 0.30 5.15 -10.83
CA HIS A 80 -0.36 6.26 -11.48
C HIS A 80 -1.88 6.04 -11.68
N GLU A 81 -2.33 4.81 -11.95
CA GLU A 81 -3.77 4.52 -12.08
C GLU A 81 -4.48 4.58 -10.73
N LEU A 82 -3.80 4.21 -9.64
CA LEU A 82 -4.38 4.20 -8.31
C LEU A 82 -4.54 5.61 -7.74
N GLY A 83 -3.50 6.46 -7.88
CA GLY A 83 -3.56 7.86 -7.47
C GLY A 83 -4.62 8.70 -8.21
N TRP A 84 -5.09 8.21 -9.37
CA TRP A 84 -6.08 8.87 -10.22
C TRP A 84 -7.47 8.22 -10.16
N SER A 85 -7.63 7.13 -9.42
CA SER A 85 -8.92 6.46 -9.22
C SER A 85 -9.94 7.39 -8.56
N ALA A 86 -10.99 7.74 -9.31
CA ALA A 86 -12.11 8.54 -8.78
C ALA A 86 -12.79 7.86 -7.58
N ASN A 87 -12.92 6.53 -7.61
CA ASN A 87 -13.51 5.76 -6.51
C ASN A 87 -12.64 5.84 -5.25
N LEU A 88 -11.31 5.72 -5.38
CA LEU A 88 -10.40 5.91 -4.24
C LEU A 88 -10.53 7.32 -3.67
N ARG A 89 -10.53 8.35 -4.52
CA ARG A 89 -10.67 9.75 -4.06
C ARG A 89 -11.95 9.97 -3.26
N VAL A 90 -13.09 9.48 -3.75
CA VAL A 90 -14.38 9.55 -3.02
C VAL A 90 -14.29 8.82 -1.68
N ARG A 91 -13.68 7.64 -1.64
CA ARG A 91 -13.53 6.89 -0.39
C ARG A 91 -12.53 7.52 0.58
N THR A 92 -11.49 8.19 0.08
CA THR A 92 -10.56 8.99 0.88
C THR A 92 -11.26 10.18 1.53
N VAL A 93 -12.14 10.87 0.80
CA VAL A 93 -12.97 11.94 1.38
C VAL A 93 -13.87 11.39 2.49
N LYS A 94 -14.55 10.26 2.25
CA LYS A 94 -15.39 9.62 3.28
C LYS A 94 -14.60 9.20 4.51
N ALA A 95 -13.40 8.64 4.33
CA ALA A 95 -12.51 8.25 5.42
C ALA A 95 -12.03 9.48 6.21
N LEU A 96 -11.68 10.57 5.52
CA LEU A 96 -11.32 11.84 6.16
C LEU A 96 -12.46 12.38 7.01
N SER A 97 -13.68 12.46 6.45
CA SER A 97 -14.86 12.91 7.20
C SER A 97 -15.13 12.05 8.42
N PHE A 98 -14.99 10.72 8.31
CA PHE A 98 -15.09 9.82 9.46
C PHE A 98 -14.06 10.16 10.55
N LEU A 99 -12.79 10.34 10.17
CA LEU A 99 -11.72 10.66 11.12
C LEU A 99 -11.91 12.03 11.79
N GLU A 100 -12.43 13.02 11.07
CA GLU A 100 -12.76 14.34 11.63
C GLU A 100 -13.91 14.26 12.63
N VAL A 101 -15.00 13.57 12.29
CA VAL A 101 -16.14 13.33 13.20
C VAL A 101 -15.70 12.56 14.44
N ALA A 102 -14.78 11.60 14.29
CA ALA A 102 -14.19 10.86 15.40
C ALA A 102 -13.11 11.64 16.18
N ASN A 103 -12.81 12.89 15.81
CA ASN A 103 -11.78 13.74 16.41
C ASN A 103 -10.37 13.11 16.44
N LEU A 104 -10.06 12.30 15.42
CA LEU A 104 -8.75 11.66 15.23
C LEU A 104 -7.80 12.51 14.38
N VAL A 105 -8.37 13.34 13.50
CA VAL A 105 -7.66 14.32 12.70
C VAL A 105 -8.41 15.65 12.69
N LYS A 106 -7.74 16.70 12.22
CA LYS A 106 -8.33 18.02 11.96
C LYS A 106 -7.75 18.58 10.67
N VAL A 107 -8.57 19.26 9.88
CA VAL A 107 -8.07 20.07 8.76
C VAL A 107 -7.74 21.48 9.24
N ASP A 108 -6.49 21.89 9.08
CA ASP A 108 -6.09 23.29 9.24
C ASP A 108 -6.56 24.07 8.00
N ASN A 109 -7.72 24.71 8.09
CA ASN A 109 -8.34 25.46 7.00
C ASN A 109 -7.49 26.65 6.51
N ARG A 110 -6.54 27.17 7.31
CA ARG A 110 -5.66 28.27 6.87
C ARG A 110 -4.57 27.77 5.94
N LYS A 111 -4.07 26.55 6.17
CA LYS A 111 -2.95 25.96 5.42
C LYS A 111 -3.39 24.84 4.48
N SER A 112 -4.66 24.45 4.52
CA SER A 112 -5.22 23.27 3.86
C SER A 112 -4.41 21.99 4.14
N LYS A 113 -3.91 21.86 5.38
CA LYS A 113 -3.06 20.74 5.80
C LYS A 113 -3.80 19.82 6.76
N LEU A 114 -3.57 18.52 6.59
CA LEU A 114 -4.08 17.50 7.51
C LEU A 114 -3.24 17.47 8.78
N GLN A 115 -3.88 17.57 9.94
CA GLN A 115 -3.26 17.47 11.25
C GLN A 115 -3.84 16.28 12.02
N ILE A 116 -3.00 15.60 12.79
CA ILE A 116 -3.43 14.51 13.68
C ILE A 116 -3.70 15.07 15.08
N THR A 117 -4.71 14.53 15.77
CA THR A 117 -4.97 14.85 17.18
C THR A 117 -4.15 13.94 18.10
N GLU A 118 -4.10 14.24 19.39
CA GLU A 118 -3.49 13.33 20.38
C GLU A 118 -4.16 11.95 20.39
N LEU A 119 -5.49 11.91 20.23
CA LEU A 119 -6.23 10.66 20.14
C LEU A 119 -5.86 9.89 18.86
N GLY A 120 -5.77 10.57 17.73
CA GLY A 120 -5.32 9.97 16.47
C GLY A 120 -3.91 9.37 16.58
N VAL A 121 -2.99 10.07 17.26
CA VAL A 121 -1.63 9.55 17.52
C VAL A 121 -1.69 8.27 18.34
N LYS A 122 -2.47 8.22 19.41
CA LYS A 122 -2.62 7.02 20.24
C LYS A 122 -3.17 5.84 19.44
N VAL A 123 -4.22 6.07 18.66
CA VAL A 123 -4.86 5.03 17.82
C VAL A 123 -3.87 4.44 16.83
N ILE A 124 -3.17 5.28 16.07
CA ILE A 124 -2.26 4.76 15.04
C ILE A 124 -0.99 4.16 15.64
N SER A 125 -0.50 4.67 16.77
CA SER A 125 0.63 4.07 17.49
C SER A 125 0.29 2.63 17.90
N LEU A 126 -0.87 2.42 18.53
CA LEU A 126 -1.33 1.08 18.93
C LEU A 126 -1.38 0.11 17.74
N ALA A 127 -1.90 0.56 16.60
CA ALA A 127 -1.98 -0.27 15.39
C ALA A 127 -0.62 -0.54 14.71
N THR A 128 0.43 0.22 15.04
CA THR A 128 1.78 0.04 14.51
C THR A 128 2.76 -0.62 15.48
N GLU A 129 2.37 -0.81 16.74
CA GLU A 129 3.21 -1.42 17.79
C GLU A 129 3.23 -2.96 17.74
N GLY A 130 2.26 -3.57 17.07
CA GLY A 130 2.17 -5.02 16.92
C GLY A 130 3.18 -5.62 15.93
N ASN A 131 3.25 -6.95 15.91
CA ASN A 131 4.01 -7.74 14.91
C ASN A 131 3.10 -8.50 13.95
N ASP A 132 1.82 -8.12 13.88
CA ASP A 132 0.87 -8.73 12.95
C ASP A 132 1.02 -8.17 11.53
N THR A 133 0.31 -8.77 10.59
CA THR A 133 0.35 -8.37 9.18
C THR A 133 -0.10 -6.91 8.98
N LEU A 134 -1.06 -6.42 9.79
CA LEU A 134 -1.55 -5.06 9.68
C LEU A 134 -0.46 -4.07 10.11
N ALA A 135 0.15 -4.27 11.28
CA ALA A 135 1.21 -3.43 11.80
C ALA A 135 2.39 -3.36 10.82
N ILE A 136 2.82 -4.51 10.29
CA ILE A 136 3.88 -4.57 9.28
C ILE A 136 3.49 -3.76 8.03
N LYS A 137 2.26 -3.92 7.51
CA LYS A 137 1.79 -3.17 6.34
C LYS A 137 1.69 -1.67 6.60
N LEU A 138 1.25 -1.26 7.78
CA LEU A 138 1.19 0.15 8.18
C LEU A 138 2.59 0.78 8.29
N VAL A 139 3.57 0.05 8.83
CA VAL A 139 4.98 0.50 8.84
C VAL A 139 5.53 0.63 7.41
N GLN A 140 5.19 -0.29 6.51
CA GLN A 140 5.56 -0.19 5.09
C GLN A 140 4.94 1.05 4.43
N VAL A 141 3.66 1.34 4.69
CA VAL A 141 2.97 2.56 4.21
C VAL A 141 3.68 3.82 4.73
N GLN A 142 4.07 3.84 6.00
CA GLN A 142 4.81 4.97 6.57
C GLN A 142 6.14 5.21 5.85
N ARG A 143 6.88 4.13 5.54
CA ARG A 143 8.13 4.22 4.78
C ARG A 143 7.89 4.71 3.35
N ALA A 144 6.89 4.16 2.67
CA ALA A 144 6.51 4.58 1.33
C ALA A 144 6.20 6.08 1.28
N TYR A 145 5.40 6.58 2.23
CA TYR A 145 5.08 8.01 2.32
C TYR A 145 6.32 8.90 2.48
N ARG A 146 7.25 8.50 3.35
CA ARG A 146 8.51 9.25 3.55
C ARG A 146 9.37 9.26 2.29
N ASN A 147 9.47 8.12 1.61
CA ASN A 147 10.22 8.02 0.36
C ASN A 147 9.63 8.93 -0.72
N LEU A 148 8.31 8.91 -0.90
CA LEU A 148 7.60 9.81 -1.83
C LEU A 148 7.86 11.28 -1.51
N MET A 149 7.87 11.64 -0.23
CA MET A 149 8.14 13.02 0.19
C MET A 149 9.59 13.44 -0.06
N VAL A 150 10.55 12.52 0.02
CA VAL A 150 11.96 12.80 -0.31
C VAL A 150 12.14 12.91 -1.83
N GLU A 151 11.56 11.99 -2.59
CA GLU A 151 11.60 12.00 -4.06
C GLU A 151 11.00 13.28 -4.66
N ARG A 152 9.88 13.76 -4.09
CA ARG A 152 9.27 15.05 -4.46
C ARG A 152 10.19 16.24 -4.18
N GLN A 153 11.04 16.18 -3.15
CA GLN A 153 12.01 17.25 -2.89
C GLN A 153 13.20 17.22 -3.84
N LEU A 154 13.71 16.02 -4.13
CA LEU A 154 14.80 15.82 -5.08
C LEU A 154 14.42 16.31 -6.47
N SER A 155 13.21 15.95 -6.93
CA SER A 155 12.69 16.40 -8.24
C SER A 155 12.51 17.92 -8.34
N LEU A 156 12.28 18.61 -7.22
CA LEU A 156 12.18 20.07 -7.16
C LEU A 156 13.54 20.76 -6.94
N GLY A 157 14.63 20.03 -6.75
CA GLY A 157 15.96 20.59 -6.46
C GLY A 157 16.05 21.31 -5.11
N LEU A 158 15.22 20.91 -4.13
CA LEU A 158 15.07 21.57 -2.83
C LEU A 158 15.90 20.92 -1.69
N LEU A 159 16.94 20.17 -2.03
CA LEU A 159 17.87 19.52 -1.09
C LEU A 159 19.30 20.01 -1.30
#